data_AF-A0A838UN30-F1
#
_entry.id   AF-A0A838UN30-F1
#
_cell.length_a   1.000
_cell.length_b   1.000
_cell.length_c   1.000
_cell.angle_alpha   90.00
_cell.angle_beta   90.00
_cell.angle_gamma   90.00
#
_symmetry.space_group_name_H-M   'P 1'
#
loop_
_entity.id
_entity.type
_entity.pdbx_description
1 polymer ?
#
loop_
_entity_poly.entity_id
_entity_poly.type
_entity_poly.pdbx_seq_one_letter_code
_entity_poly.pdbx_strand_id
1 'polypeptide(L)'
;MSVAAIRFEVVRCLAQAKEHVHDAEVQLASGSDDQKIKAAGQLEFYKHQQAALEARIAQLDRCPENPMENLIQGIKKEWLVQKQMFEEWSHGARL
;
A
#
# COMPACT_ATOMS: atom_id res chain seq x y z
N MET A 1 0.22 0.05 19.62
CA MET A 1 0.51 0.89 18.44
C MET A 1 -0.58 1.94 18.36
N SER A 2 -0.23 3.23 18.35
CA SER A 2 -1.18 4.34 18.31
C SER A 2 -1.67 4.63 16.89
N VAL A 3 -2.74 5.42 16.74
CA VAL A 3 -3.22 5.90 15.44
C VAL A 3 -2.13 6.68 14.68
N ALA A 4 -1.32 7.47 15.39
CA ALA A 4 -0.19 8.19 14.81
C ALA A 4 0.89 7.23 14.24
N ALA A 5 1.18 6.13 14.94
CA ALA A 5 2.10 5.11 14.44
C ALA A 5 1.56 4.39 13.20
N ILE A 6 0.26 4.05 13.19
CA ILE A 6 -0.40 3.46 12.02
C ILE A 6 -0.34 4.43 10.83
N ARG A 7 -0.64 5.70 11.05
CA ARG A 7 -0.52 6.74 10.01
C ARG A 7 0.89 6.81 9.43
N PHE A 8 1.91 6.83 10.27
CA PHE A 8 3.31 6.85 9.83
C PHE A 8 3.62 5.63 8.94
N GLU A 9 3.21 4.43 9.36
CA GLU A 9 3.43 3.22 8.57
C GLU A 9 2.69 3.25 7.23
N VAL A 10 1.42 3.70 7.21
CA VAL A 10 0.62 3.81 5.98
C VAL A 10 1.27 4.80 5.00
N VAL A 11 1.75 5.95 5.49
CA VAL A 11 2.45 6.95 4.65
C VAL A 11 3.75 6.36 4.07
N ARG A 12 4.52 5.62 4.89
CA ARG A 12 5.73 4.94 4.42
C ARG A 12 5.42 3.92 3.32
N CYS A 13 4.42 3.07 3.52
CA CYS A 13 4.00 2.09 2.52
C CYS A 13 3.43 2.77 1.26
N LEU A 14 2.77 3.92 1.39
CA LEU A 14 2.29 4.69 0.24
C LEU A 14 3.45 5.20 -0.62
N ALA A 15 4.51 5.71 0.01
CA ALA A 15 5.71 6.13 -0.71
C ALA A 15 6.34 4.95 -1.48
N GLN A 16 6.45 3.78 -0.86
CA GLN A 16 6.95 2.56 -1.52
C GLN A 16 6.05 2.11 -2.67
N ALA A 17 4.73 2.15 -2.51
CA ALA A 17 3.79 1.81 -3.58
C ALA A 17 3.96 2.75 -4.79
N LYS A 18 4.15 4.06 -4.55
CA LYS A 18 4.39 5.04 -5.61
C LYS A 18 5.71 4.81 -6.36
N GLU A 19 6.76 4.43 -5.65
CA GLU A 19 8.04 4.04 -6.24
C GLU A 19 7.87 2.80 -7.14
N HIS A 20 7.20 1.76 -6.66
CA HIS A 20 6.93 0.57 -7.46
C HIS A 20 6.02 0.82 -8.67
N VAL A 21 5.04 1.72 -8.56
CA VAL A 21 4.24 2.19 -9.71
C VAL A 21 5.15 2.83 -10.75
N HIS A 22 6.04 3.74 -10.32
CA HIS A 22 6.96 4.40 -11.22
C HIS A 22 7.90 3.41 -11.92
N ASP A 23 8.49 2.47 -11.18
CA ASP A 23 9.36 1.44 -11.74
C ASP A 23 8.64 0.56 -12.77
N ALA A 24 7.39 0.16 -12.48
CA ALA A 24 6.58 -0.63 -13.40
C ALA A 24 6.21 0.17 -14.67
N GLU A 25 5.92 1.47 -14.54
CA GLU A 25 5.68 2.36 -15.69
C GLU A 25 6.93 2.50 -16.57
N VAL A 26 8.12 2.62 -15.97
CA VAL A 26 9.39 2.64 -16.70
C VAL A 26 9.62 1.32 -17.43
N GLN A 27 9.44 0.18 -16.74
CA GLN A 27 9.60 -1.15 -17.37
C GLN A 27 8.60 -1.38 -18.51
N LEU A 28 7.37 -0.88 -18.39
CA LEU A 28 6.39 -0.91 -19.48
C LEU A 28 6.82 -0.10 -20.70
N ALA A 29 7.44 1.05 -20.48
CA ALA A 29 7.89 1.92 -21.56
C ALA A 29 9.12 1.38 -22.29
N SER A 30 10.11 0.87 -21.55
CA SER A 30 11.45 0.57 -22.09
C SER A 30 11.94 -0.88 -21.93
N GLY A 31 11.15 -1.77 -21.34
CA GLY A 31 11.53 -3.17 -21.13
C GLY A 31 11.41 -4.05 -22.38
N SER A 32 11.95 -5.27 -22.30
CA SER A 32 11.64 -6.35 -23.26
C SER A 32 10.17 -6.77 -23.16
N ASP A 33 9.65 -7.49 -24.16
CA ASP A 33 8.22 -7.88 -24.16
C ASP A 33 7.82 -8.70 -22.92
N ASP A 34 8.69 -9.61 -22.44
CA ASP A 34 8.47 -10.35 -21.20
C ASP A 34 8.45 -9.45 -19.96
N GLN A 35 9.32 -8.42 -19.94
CA GLN A 35 9.34 -7.43 -18.84
C GLN A 35 8.09 -6.57 -18.86
N LYS A 36 7.60 -6.17 -20.05
CA LYS A 36 6.38 -5.38 -20.19
C LYS A 36 5.15 -6.15 -19.71
N ILE A 37 5.04 -7.45 -20.02
CA ILE A 37 3.93 -8.28 -19.54
C ILE A 37 3.94 -8.36 -18.00
N LYS A 38 5.10 -8.61 -17.40
CA LYS A 38 5.23 -8.64 -15.93
C LYS A 38 4.93 -7.27 -15.30
N ALA A 39 5.45 -6.21 -15.89
CA ALA A 39 5.26 -4.84 -15.42
C ALA A 39 3.79 -4.40 -15.54
N ALA A 40 3.03 -4.85 -16.54
CA ALA A 40 1.60 -4.59 -16.64
C ALA A 40 0.82 -5.13 -15.43
N GLY A 41 1.07 -6.40 -15.08
CA GLY A 41 0.43 -7.04 -13.92
C GLY A 41 0.84 -6.41 -12.60
N GLN A 42 2.13 -6.07 -12.46
CA GLN A 42 2.64 -5.37 -11.29
C GLN A 42 2.06 -3.96 -11.15
N LEU A 43 1.94 -3.22 -12.25
CA LEU A 43 1.43 -1.84 -12.26
C LEU A 43 -0.01 -1.77 -11.75
N GLU A 44 -0.89 -2.65 -12.22
CA GLU A 44 -2.28 -2.69 -11.78
C GLU A 44 -2.37 -2.95 -10.28
N PHE A 45 -1.62 -3.94 -9.79
CA PHE A 45 -1.54 -4.26 -8.36
C PHE A 45 -1.07 -3.05 -7.54
N TYR A 46 0.06 -2.44 -7.89
CA TYR A 46 0.62 -1.32 -7.12
C TYR A 46 -0.28 -0.08 -7.17
N LYS A 47 -0.97 0.19 -8.28
CA LYS A 47 -1.98 1.26 -8.36
C LYS A 47 -3.16 1.00 -7.43
N HIS A 48 -3.64 -0.24 -7.35
CA HIS A 48 -4.69 -0.60 -6.39
C HIS A 48 -4.23 -0.44 -4.94
N GLN A 49 -2.99 -0.85 -4.62
CA GLN A 49 -2.42 -0.67 -3.28
C GLN A 49 -2.25 0.82 -2.94
N GLN A 50 -1.74 1.62 -3.87
CA GLN A 50 -1.62 3.06 -3.70
C GLN A 50 -2.98 3.69 -3.36
N ALA A 51 -4.02 3.40 -4.14
CA ALA A 51 -5.37 3.93 -3.91
C ALA A 51 -5.94 3.48 -2.54
N ALA A 52 -5.72 2.22 -2.15
CA ALA A 52 -6.16 1.70 -0.86
C ALA A 52 -5.44 2.38 0.32
N LEU A 53 -4.14 2.67 0.18
CA LEU A 53 -3.34 3.38 1.19
C LEU A 53 -3.74 4.86 1.28
N GLU A 54 -3.99 5.53 0.16
CA GLU A 54 -4.51 6.91 0.13
C GLU A 54 -5.89 7.00 0.80
N ALA A 55 -6.79 6.05 0.52
CA ALA A 55 -8.07 5.95 1.19
C ALA A 55 -7.91 5.73 2.71
N ARG A 56 -6.94 4.92 3.12
CA ARG A 56 -6.64 4.67 4.54
C ARG A 56 -6.13 5.93 5.24
N ILE A 57 -5.25 6.71 4.63
CA ILE A 57 -4.81 8.00 5.18
C ILE A 57 -6.02 8.90 5.39
N ALA A 58 -6.89 9.02 4.39
CA ALA A 58 -8.09 9.85 4.47
C ALA A 58 -9.10 9.37 5.55
N GLN A 59 -9.10 8.08 5.89
CA GLN A 59 -9.86 7.55 7.03
C GLN A 59 -9.20 7.92 8.37
N LEU A 60 -7.87 7.83 8.46
CA LEU A 60 -7.11 8.19 9.66
C LEU A 60 -7.14 9.70 9.93
N ASP A 61 -7.28 10.54 8.90
CA ASP A 61 -7.51 11.98 9.01
C ASP A 61 -8.86 12.33 9.62
N ARG A 62 -9.85 11.45 9.47
CA ARG A 62 -11.20 11.62 10.03
C ARG A 62 -11.36 10.96 11.40
N CYS A 63 -10.33 10.28 11.90
CA CYS A 63 -10.38 9.68 13.22
C CYS A 63 -10.33 10.79 14.30
N PRO A 64 -11.20 10.73 15.31
CA PRO A 64 -11.15 11.68 16.41
C PRO A 64 -9.81 11.56 17.16
N GLU A 65 -9.34 12.67 17.76
CA GLU A 65 -8.09 12.71 18.51
C GLU A 65 -8.07 11.73 19.70
N ASN A 66 -9.24 11.41 20.25
CA ASN A 66 -9.46 10.39 21.27
C ASN A 66 -10.41 9.30 20.73
N PRO A 67 -9.92 8.37 19.90
CA PRO A 67 -10.75 7.29 19.38
C PRO A 67 -11.06 6.28 20.47
N MET A 68 -12.29 5.75 20.46
CA MET A 68 -12.65 4.64 21.35
C MET A 68 -11.72 3.45 21.08
N GLU A 69 -11.35 2.72 22.14
CA GLU A 69 -10.40 1.61 22.05
C GLU A 69 -10.78 0.57 20.98
N ASN A 70 -12.07 0.25 20.85
CA ASN A 70 -12.59 -0.67 19.84
C ASN A 70 -12.34 -0.19 18.39
N LEU A 71 -12.43 1.13 18.16
CA LEU A 71 -12.14 1.71 16.84
C LEU A 71 -10.65 1.58 16.51
N ILE A 72 -9.77 1.87 17.49
CA ILE A 72 -8.32 1.73 17.33
C ILE A 72 -7.94 0.28 17.02
N GLN A 73 -8.53 -0.70 17.71
CA GLN A 73 -8.26 -2.12 17.47
C GLN A 73 -8.73 -2.56 16.09
N GLY A 74 -9.90 -2.06 15.62
CA GLY A 74 -10.39 -2.31 14.26
C GLY A 74 -9.41 -1.80 13.20
N ILE A 75 -9.00 -0.53 13.32
CA ILE A 75 -8.02 0.11 12.43
C ILE A 75 -6.71 -0.67 12.42
N LYS A 76 -6.21 -1.08 13.59
CA LYS A 76 -4.98 -1.86 13.72
C LYS A 76 -5.09 -3.21 13.00
N LYS A 77 -6.21 -3.93 13.19
CA LYS A 77 -6.40 -5.24 12.58
C LYS A 77 -6.46 -5.15 11.06
N GLU A 78 -7.21 -4.19 10.53
CA GLU A 78 -7.29 -3.98 9.08
C GLU A 78 -5.94 -3.55 8.49
N TRP A 79 -5.21 -2.68 9.19
CA TRP A 79 -3.87 -2.28 8.78
C TRP A 79 -2.91 -3.46 8.68
N LEU A 80 -2.89 -4.35 9.67
CA LEU A 80 -2.01 -5.52 9.67
C LEU A 80 -2.25 -6.43 8.46
N VAL A 81 -3.52 -6.67 8.11
CA VAL A 81 -3.88 -7.47 6.93
C VAL A 81 -3.39 -6.78 5.64
N GLN A 82 -3.66 -5.48 5.50
CA GLN A 82 -3.24 -4.72 4.31
C GLN A 82 -1.72 -4.69 4.16
N LYS A 83 -1.00 -4.47 5.28
CA LYS A 83 0.47 -4.46 5.31
C LYS A 83 1.05 -5.81 4.89
N GLN A 84 0.53 -6.91 5.43
CA GLN A 84 0.99 -8.24 5.07
C GLN A 84 0.79 -8.53 3.58
N MET A 85 -0.38 -8.19 3.02
CA MET A 85 -0.63 -8.34 1.58
C MET A 85 0.35 -7.52 0.74
N PHE A 86 0.68 -6.30 1.17
CA PHE A 86 1.65 -5.45 0.48
C PHE A 86 3.07 -6.05 0.54
N GLU A 87 3.51 -6.48 1.72
CA GLU A 87 4.83 -7.08 1.92
C GLU A 87 5.00 -8.40 1.15
N GLU A 88 3.98 -9.27 1.12
CA GLU A 88 4.02 -10.53 0.35
C GLU A 88 4.24 -10.29 -1.15
N TRP A 89 3.56 -9.27 -1.69
CA TRP A 89 3.68 -8.93 -3.10
C TRP A 89 4.97 -8.18 -3.44
N SER A 90 5.42 -7.25 -2.59
CA SER A 90 6.64 -6.49 -2.82
C SER A 90 7.89 -7.35 -2.80
N HIS A 91 7.90 -8.45 -2.02
CA HIS A 91 9.01 -9.40 -1.95
C HIS A 91 8.89 -10.55 -2.96
N GLY A 92 7.94 -10.50 -3.89
CA GLY A 92 7.84 -11.45 -4.99
C GLY A 92 7.33 -12.84 -4.59
N ALA A 93 6.66 -13.00 -3.44
CA ALA A 93 6.15 -14.31 -3.03
C ALA A 93 4.92 -14.79 -3.84
N ARG A 94 4.44 -14.00 -4.82
CA ARG A 94 3.22 -14.27 -5.59
C ARG A 94 3.29 -13.98 -7.10
N LEU A 95 4.48 -13.97 -7.71
CA LEU A 95 4.65 -13.96 -9.16
C LEU A 95 5.57 -15.08 -9.64
#